data_AF-W4SGL0-F1
#
_entry.id   AF-W4SGL0-F1
#
_cell.length_a   1.000
_cell.length_b   1.000
_cell.length_c   1.000
_cell.angle_alpha   90.00
_cell.angle_beta   90.00
_cell.angle_gamma   90.00
#
_symmetry.space_group_name_H-M   'P 1'
#
loop_
_entity.id
_entity.type
_entity.pdbx_description
1 polymer ?
#
loop_
_entity_poly.entity_id
_entity_poly.type
_entity_poly.pdbx_seq_one_letter_code
_entity_poly.pdbx_strand_id
1 'polypeptide(L)'
;MRAHPRELENTRHRCVGFMRWRSSKTVPYVMQRGSEALHLQGRYVVASDDGNAYLAAGLAGMGVLWLPVYMARAHVASGELVPLFEDWRMEPMPLSIAFPPNRHVSAKLRVFIEWVSGLMAEHAPVEAPALR
;
A
#
# COMPACT_ATOMS: atom_id res chain seq x y z
N MET A 1 1.21 -2.24 24.88
CA MET A 1 2.26 -3.16 24.39
C MET A 1 2.50 -2.80 22.93
N ARG A 2 3.67 -2.27 22.57
CA ARG A 2 3.95 -1.91 21.16
C ARG A 2 4.27 -3.21 20.41
N ALA A 3 3.30 -3.73 19.67
CA ALA A 3 3.50 -4.95 18.87
C ALA A 3 4.60 -4.71 17.82
N HIS A 4 5.50 -5.67 17.67
CA HIS A 4 6.60 -5.60 16.70
C HIS A 4 6.23 -6.36 15.41
N PRO A 5 6.50 -5.84 14.19
CA PRO A 5 6.11 -6.52 12.94
C PRO A 5 6.62 -7.96 12.80
N ARG A 6 7.77 -8.30 13.39
CA ARG A 6 8.30 -9.68 13.46
C ARG A 6 7.38 -10.69 14.14
N GLU A 7 6.42 -10.23 14.94
CA GLU A 7 5.41 -11.11 15.53
C GLU A 7 4.54 -11.77 14.45
N LEU A 8 4.42 -11.17 13.26
CA LEU A 8 3.65 -11.75 12.14
C LEU A 8 4.27 -13.03 11.55
N GLU A 9 5.57 -13.25 11.76
CA GLU A 9 6.27 -14.45 11.27
C GLU A 9 6.31 -15.55 12.33
N ASN A 10 6.45 -15.15 13.60
CA ASN A 10 6.75 -16.05 14.71
C ASN A 10 5.53 -16.51 15.50
N THR A 11 4.33 -16.14 15.08
CA THR A 11 3.09 -16.44 15.81
C THR A 11 2.04 -17.08 14.89
N ARG A 12 0.81 -17.25 15.42
CA ARG A 12 -0.38 -17.69 14.68
C ARG A 12 -1.04 -16.58 13.85
N HIS A 13 -0.50 -15.36 13.84
CA HIS A 13 -1.06 -14.27 13.06
C HIS A 13 -0.98 -14.59 11.56
N ARG A 14 -2.02 -14.18 10.83
CA ARG A 14 -2.13 -14.35 9.39
C ARG A 14 -2.06 -13.00 8.72
N CYS A 15 -1.49 -12.99 7.53
CA CYS A 15 -1.51 -11.87 6.61
C CYS A 15 -2.38 -12.23 5.40
N VAL A 16 -2.96 -11.22 4.76
CA VAL A 16 -3.47 -11.36 3.40
C VAL A 16 -2.25 -11.27 2.47
N GLY A 17 -2.11 -12.17 1.51
CA GLY A 17 -1.00 -12.14 0.55
C GLY A 17 -1.29 -11.17 -0.59
N PHE A 18 -0.31 -10.33 -0.95
CA PHE A 18 -0.36 -9.59 -2.21
C PHE A 18 0.63 -10.20 -3.20
N MET A 19 0.18 -10.49 -4.43
CA MET A 19 1.01 -11.07 -5.48
C MET A 19 1.26 -10.05 -6.58
N ARG A 20 2.45 -10.09 -7.19
CA ARG A 20 2.68 -9.34 -8.44
C ARG A 20 1.99 -10.06 -9.59
N TRP A 21 1.52 -9.29 -10.56
CA TRP A 21 1.03 -9.79 -11.84
C TRP A 21 1.98 -10.85 -12.41
N ARG A 22 1.46 -12.07 -12.66
CA ARG A 22 2.17 -13.27 -13.17
C ARG A 22 3.20 -13.90 -12.21
N SER A 23 3.25 -13.48 -10.95
CA SER A 23 4.06 -14.14 -9.91
C SER A 23 3.21 -15.16 -9.15
N SER A 24 3.75 -16.35 -8.92
CA SER A 24 3.18 -17.33 -7.98
C SER A 24 3.59 -17.06 -6.52
N LYS A 25 4.46 -16.07 -6.29
CA LYS A 25 4.97 -15.69 -4.97
C LYS A 25 4.36 -14.37 -4.52
N THR A 26 4.04 -14.30 -3.23
CA THR A 26 3.67 -13.06 -2.57
C THR A 26 4.86 -12.12 -2.44
N VAL A 27 4.57 -10.82 -2.46
CA VAL A 27 5.58 -9.77 -2.27
C VAL A 27 5.92 -9.70 -0.78
N PRO A 28 7.21 -9.76 -0.39
CA PRO A 28 7.59 -9.53 0.99
C PRO A 28 7.26 -8.09 1.39
N TYR A 29 6.81 -7.90 2.62
CA TYR A 29 6.53 -6.59 3.17
C TYR A 29 7.82 -5.98 3.69
N VAL A 30 8.26 -4.89 3.07
CA VAL A 30 9.47 -4.17 3.48
C VAL A 30 9.05 -2.97 4.32
N MET A 31 9.48 -2.97 5.58
CA MET A 31 9.16 -1.94 6.55
C MET A 31 10.44 -1.39 7.18
N GLN A 32 10.46 -0.10 7.49
CA GLN A 32 11.60 0.57 8.08
C GLN A 32 11.20 1.41 9.29
N ARG A 33 12.05 1.42 10.31
CA ARG A 33 11.94 2.29 11.49
C ARG A 33 13.34 2.75 11.88
N GLY A 34 13.66 4.02 11.60
CA GLY A 34 15.02 4.54 11.77
C GLY A 34 16.01 3.75 10.90
N SER A 35 17.07 3.22 11.50
CA SER A 35 18.07 2.38 10.81
C SER A 35 17.65 0.91 10.67
N GLU A 36 16.53 0.50 11.26
CA GLU A 36 16.07 -0.88 11.21
C GLU A 36 15.20 -1.10 9.96
N ALA A 37 15.59 -2.06 9.11
CA ALA A 37 14.80 -2.53 7.98
C ALA A 37 14.38 -4.00 8.21
N LEU A 38 13.13 -4.31 7.91
CA LEU A 38 12.56 -5.66 7.99
C LEU A 38 11.98 -6.07 6.65
N HIS A 39 12.27 -7.30 6.26
CA HIS A 39 11.61 -7.99 5.16
C HIS A 39 10.76 -9.09 5.78
N LEU A 40 9.44 -8.96 5.70
CA LEU A 40 8.50 -9.89 6.33
C LEU A 40 7.81 -10.74 5.28
N GLN A 41 7.77 -12.04 5.52
CA GLN A 41 6.87 -12.95 4.81
C GLN A 41 5.92 -13.63 5.79
N GLY A 42 4.78 -12.97 6.02
CA GLY A 42 3.72 -13.51 6.86
C GLY A 42 3.03 -14.73 6.23
N ARG A 43 2.51 -15.61 7.08
CA ARG A 43 1.67 -16.74 6.65
C ARG A 43 0.36 -16.20 6.08
N TYR A 44 -0.05 -16.69 4.91
CA TYR A 44 -1.30 -16.30 4.27
C TYR A 44 -2.16 -17.52 3.92
N VAL A 45 -3.48 -17.31 3.90
CA VAL A 45 -4.46 -18.32 3.45
C VAL A 45 -5.03 -17.95 2.08
N VAL A 46 -5.12 -16.65 1.80
CA VAL A 46 -5.53 -16.08 0.53
C VAL A 46 -4.47 -15.12 0.03
N ALA A 47 -4.25 -15.10 -1.27
CA ALA A 47 -3.42 -14.10 -1.90
C ALA A 47 -4.11 -13.58 -3.17
N SER A 48 -3.95 -12.29 -3.44
CA SER A 48 -4.52 -11.62 -4.62
C SER A 48 -3.51 -10.64 -5.22
N ASP A 49 -3.61 -10.41 -6.52
CA ASP A 49 -2.90 -9.34 -7.23
C ASP A 49 -3.80 -8.11 -7.50
N ASP A 50 -5.02 -8.11 -6.98
CA ASP A 50 -5.97 -7.00 -7.08
C ASP A 50 -6.14 -6.29 -5.73
N GLY A 51 -6.07 -4.95 -5.74
CA GLY A 51 -6.13 -4.13 -4.53
C GLY A 51 -7.49 -4.17 -3.83
N ASN A 52 -8.60 -4.27 -4.58
CA ASN A 52 -9.94 -4.29 -4.00
C ASN A 52 -10.25 -5.65 -3.38
N ALA A 53 -9.87 -6.74 -4.05
CA ALA A 53 -9.98 -8.09 -3.49
C ALA A 53 -9.11 -8.26 -2.24
N TYR A 54 -7.91 -7.67 -2.25
CA TYR A 54 -7.01 -7.63 -1.10
C TYR A 54 -7.62 -6.89 0.11
N LEU A 55 -8.20 -5.71 -0.11
CA LEU A 55 -8.93 -4.97 0.93
C LEU A 55 -10.14 -5.75 1.44
N ALA A 56 -10.95 -6.33 0.55
CA ALA A 56 -12.14 -7.10 0.91
C ALA A 56 -11.79 -8.33 1.78
N ALA A 57 -10.71 -9.05 1.47
CA ALA A 57 -10.21 -10.14 2.31
C ALA A 57 -9.83 -9.65 3.71
N GLY A 58 -9.25 -8.46 3.79
CA GLY A 58 -8.97 -7.76 5.04
C GLY A 58 -10.17 -7.48 5.91
N LEU A 59 -11.18 -6.83 5.31
CA LEU A 59 -12.44 -6.50 5.97
C LEU A 59 -13.21 -7.76 6.40
N ALA A 60 -13.03 -8.87 5.67
CA ALA A 60 -13.55 -10.18 6.06
C ALA A 60 -12.75 -10.86 7.19
N GLY A 61 -11.74 -10.20 7.75
CA GLY A 61 -10.95 -10.72 8.88
C GLY A 61 -9.93 -11.78 8.50
N MET A 62 -9.51 -11.87 7.23
CA MET A 62 -8.59 -12.92 6.79
C MET A 62 -7.13 -12.68 7.21
N GLY A 63 -6.78 -11.50 7.70
CA GLY A 63 -5.47 -11.21 8.30
C GLY A 63 -5.03 -9.77 8.22
N VAL A 64 -3.78 -9.53 8.62
CA VAL A 64 -3.09 -8.25 8.48
C VAL A 64 -2.76 -7.97 7.02
N LEU A 65 -2.83 -6.70 6.65
CA LEU A 65 -2.70 -6.24 5.29
C LEU A 65 -2.04 -4.87 5.25
N TRP A 66 -1.48 -4.54 4.10
CA TRP A 66 -0.82 -3.25 3.86
C TRP A 66 -1.49 -2.56 2.70
N LEU A 67 -2.06 -1.39 2.98
CA LEU A 67 -2.84 -0.62 2.01
C LEU A 67 -2.24 0.76 1.80
N PRO A 68 -2.40 1.32 0.59
CA PRO A 68 -2.32 2.75 0.42
C PRO A 68 -3.28 3.47 1.38
N VAL A 69 -2.84 4.60 1.93
CA VAL A 69 -3.61 5.38 2.92
C VAL A 69 -5.00 5.74 2.40
N TYR A 70 -5.14 6.05 1.11
CA TYR A 70 -6.43 6.41 0.51
C TYR A 70 -7.44 5.25 0.53
N MET A 71 -7.00 3.99 0.45
CA MET A 71 -7.89 2.82 0.55
C MET A 71 -8.28 2.54 1.99
N ALA A 72 -7.37 2.74 2.94
CA ALA A 72 -7.60 2.43 4.35
C ALA A 72 -8.43 3.51 5.08
N ARG A 73 -8.32 4.78 4.68
CA ARG A 73 -8.82 5.94 5.44
C ARG A 73 -10.27 5.80 5.92
N ALA A 74 -11.19 5.43 5.02
CA ALA A 74 -12.60 5.31 5.36
C ALA A 74 -12.87 4.16 6.35
N HIS A 75 -12.21 3.02 6.15
CA HIS A 75 -12.38 1.84 6.99
C HIS A 75 -11.69 1.96 8.36
N VAL A 76 -10.62 2.74 8.44
CA VAL A 76 -10.00 3.11 9.73
C VAL A 76 -10.92 4.06 10.50
N ALA A 77 -11.52 5.04 9.82
CA ALA A 77 -12.45 5.97 10.45
C ALA A 77 -13.73 5.28 10.96
N SER A 78 -14.21 4.26 10.26
CA SER A 78 -15.37 3.45 10.69
C SER A 78 -15.03 2.41 11.77
N GLY A 79 -13.74 2.14 12.01
CA GLY A 79 -13.27 1.11 12.93
C GLY A 79 -13.29 -0.32 12.36
N GLU A 80 -13.59 -0.49 11.07
CA GLU A 80 -13.50 -1.78 10.39
C GLU A 80 -12.05 -2.25 10.20
N LEU A 81 -11.11 -1.30 10.09
CA LEU A 81 -9.67 -1.55 10.09
C LEU A 81 -9.02 -0.85 11.28
N VAL A 82 -8.04 -1.51 11.88
CA VAL A 82 -7.24 -0.97 12.98
C VAL A 82 -5.81 -0.76 12.49
N PRO A 83 -5.24 0.45 12.59
CA PRO A 83 -3.83 0.70 12.29
C PRO A 83 -2.92 -0.17 13.14
N LEU A 84 -1.88 -0.74 12.52
CA LEU A 84 -0.86 -1.52 13.19
C LEU A 84 0.52 -0.97 12.84
N PHE A 85 1.46 -1.10 13.78
CA PHE A 85 2.87 -0.76 13.56
C PHE A 85 3.09 0.69 13.09
N GLU A 86 2.37 1.66 13.63
CA GLU A 86 2.41 3.08 13.20
C GLU A 86 3.83 3.70 13.24
N ASP A 87 4.72 3.15 14.08
CA ASP A 87 6.14 3.53 14.14
C ASP A 87 6.97 3.02 12.93
N TRP A 88 6.39 2.20 12.06
CA TRP A 88 7.05 1.57 10.91
C TRP A 88 6.49 2.10 9.60
N ARG A 89 7.39 2.41 8.66
CA ARG A 89 7.02 2.95 7.34
C ARG A 89 7.35 1.96 6.24
N MET A 90 6.51 1.94 5.22
CA MET A 90 6.81 1.30 3.94
C MET A 90 7.41 2.31 2.99
N GLU A 91 8.20 1.82 2.03
CA GLU A 91 8.64 2.66 0.93
C GLU A 91 7.42 3.22 0.19
N PRO A 92 7.35 4.55 -0.06
CA PRO A 92 6.26 5.13 -0.82
C PRO A 92 6.17 4.50 -2.21
N MET A 93 4.96 4.20 -2.66
CA MET A 93 4.72 3.74 -4.03
C MET A 93 4.43 4.93 -4.93
N PRO A 94 5.31 5.28 -5.89
CA PRO A 94 5.08 6.40 -6.78
C PRO A 94 3.84 6.17 -7.65
N LEU A 95 2.97 7.18 -7.74
CA LEU A 95 1.86 7.21 -8.69
C LEU A 95 2.31 8.00 -9.94
N SER A 96 2.09 7.44 -11.13
CA SER A 96 2.51 8.05 -12.40
C SER A 96 1.42 7.95 -13.44
N ILE A 97 1.32 8.96 -14.30
CA ILE A 97 0.45 8.93 -15.49
C ILE A 97 1.28 8.43 -16.67
N ALA A 98 0.96 7.24 -17.17
CA ALA A 98 1.63 6.65 -18.33
C ALA A 98 0.83 6.92 -19.61
N PHE A 99 1.53 7.36 -20.66
CA PHE A 99 0.98 7.54 -22.01
C PHE A 99 2.07 7.23 -23.05
N PRO A 100 1.69 6.86 -24.29
CA PRO A 100 2.67 6.57 -25.33
C PRO A 100 3.60 7.76 -25.59
N PRO A 101 4.90 7.53 -25.86
CA PRO A 101 5.82 8.58 -26.23
C PRO A 101 5.50 9.09 -27.64
N ASN A 102 4.51 9.97 -27.77
CA ASN A 102 4.17 10.63 -29.01
C ASN A 102 4.93 11.95 -29.13
N ARG A 103 5.44 12.24 -30.33
CA ARG A 103 6.15 13.50 -30.65
C ARG A 103 5.33 14.75 -30.31
N HIS A 104 3.99 14.64 -30.29
CA HIS A 104 3.07 15.69 -29.87
C HIS A 104 2.05 15.15 -28.86
N VAL A 105 2.19 15.55 -27.60
CA VAL A 105 1.14 15.38 -26.59
C VAL A 105 -0.01 16.32 -26.97
N SER A 106 -1.20 15.79 -27.22
CA SER A 106 -2.37 16.59 -27.62
C SER A 106 -2.77 17.56 -26.50
N ALA A 107 -3.35 18.71 -26.87
CA ALA A 107 -3.85 19.68 -25.90
C ALA A 107 -4.86 19.05 -24.91
N LYS A 108 -5.73 18.15 -25.39
CA LYS A 108 -6.69 17.42 -24.55
C LYS A 108 -5.98 16.57 -23.48
N LEU A 109 -4.91 15.87 -23.84
CA LEU A 109 -4.15 15.06 -22.89
C LEU A 109 -3.40 15.94 -21.87
N ARG A 110 -2.86 17.09 -22.29
CA ARG A 110 -2.23 18.04 -21.36
C ARG A 110 -3.21 18.56 -20.32
N VAL A 111 -4.38 19.04 -20.75
CA VAL A 111 -5.42 19.53 -19.83
C VAL A 111 -5.88 18.43 -18.87
N PHE A 112 -6.02 17.19 -19.35
CA PHE A 112 -6.34 16.05 -18.49
C PHE A 112 -5.24 15.78 -17.45
N ILE A 113 -3.96 15.78 -17.86
CA ILE A 113 -2.83 15.58 -16.95
C ILE A 113 -2.81 16.69 -15.88
N GLU A 114 -2.96 17.95 -16.28
CA GLU A 114 -3.00 19.09 -15.36
C GLU A 114 -4.15 18.96 -14.35
N TRP A 115 -5.34 18.62 -14.83
CA TRP A 115 -6.52 18.42 -13.98
C TRP A 115 -6.35 17.28 -12.98
N VAL A 116 -5.90 16.09 -13.43
CA VAL A 116 -5.64 14.95 -12.53
C VAL A 116 -4.53 15.29 -11.53
N SER A 117 -3.47 15.96 -11.97
CA SER A 117 -2.36 16.35 -11.09
C SER A 117 -2.84 17.31 -9.99
N GLY A 118 -3.71 18.26 -10.34
CA GLY A 118 -4.36 19.15 -9.37
C GLY A 118 -5.21 18.39 -8.34
N LEU A 119 -6.04 17.44 -8.79
CA LEU A 119 -6.86 16.61 -7.90
C LEU A 119 -6.01 15.73 -6.98
N MET A 120 -4.94 15.13 -7.50
CA MET A 120 -4.04 14.30 -6.69
C MET A 120 -3.31 15.11 -5.63
N ALA A 121 -2.96 16.37 -5.91
CA ALA A 121 -2.36 17.26 -4.90
C ALA A 121 -3.30 17.53 -3.71
N GLU A 122 -4.61 17.52 -3.91
CA GLU A 122 -5.62 17.68 -2.85
C GLU A 122 -5.89 16.39 -2.08
N HIS A 123 -6.07 15.27 -2.79
CA HIS A 123 -6.54 14.02 -2.19
C HIS A 123 -5.43 13.06 -1.77
N ALA A 124 -4.26 13.15 -2.40
CA ALA A 124 -3.09 12.32 -2.12
C ALA A 124 -1.82 13.18 -2.20
N PRO A 125 -1.71 14.23 -1.35
CA PRO A 125 -0.54 15.09 -1.34
C PRO A 125 0.70 14.22 -1.13
N VAL A 126 1.73 14.48 -1.93
CA VAL A 126 3.03 13.83 -1.76
C VAL A 126 3.56 14.28 -0.41
N GLU A 127 3.48 13.42 0.61
CA GLU A 127 4.28 13.61 1.81
C GLU A 127 5.74 13.57 1.36
N ALA A 128 6.44 14.69 1.53
CA ALA A 128 7.87 14.71 1.30
C ALA A 128 8.47 13.56 2.12
N PRO A 129 9.37 12.74 1.53
CA PRO A 129 10.08 11.75 2.33
C PRO A 129 10.68 12.51 3.50
N ALA A 130 10.41 12.04 4.72
CA ALA A 130 11.00 12.63 5.91
C ALA A 130 12.52 12.61 5.70
N LEU A 131 13.09 13.75 5.34
CA LEU A 131 14.52 13.92 5.23
C LEU A 131 15.04 13.75 6.64
N ARG A 132 15.61 12.58 6.94
CA ARG A 132 16.84 12.35 7.72
C ARG A 132 16.94 10.89 8.17
#